data_AF-E9EH81-F1
#
_entry.id   AF-E9EH81-F1
#
_cell.length_a   1.000
_cell.length_b   1.000
_cell.length_c   1.000
_cell.angle_alpha   90.00
_cell.angle_beta   90.00
_cell.angle_gamma   90.00
#
_symmetry.space_group_name_H-M   'P 1'
#
loop_
_entity.id
_entity.type
_entity.pdbx_description
1 polymer ?
#
loop_
_entity_poly.entity_id
_entity_poly.type
_entity_poly.pdbx_seq_one_letter_code
_entity_poly.pdbx_strand_id
1 'polypeptide(L)'
;MNNDYAKPHKKSLLGVAGFDGQAAQYDQLEKYLDTYAPYAKGASFSVELINNGTNPQGEYPGAEANMDTQIAVSMAFRVPVRFYSTGGEDHGFIPDLDISDPNNQYIEPWLQFVSYLLDLPDRDLPQVMSISYGVNEQAVPKPYALRICQIFGLLTLRGMSIIMASGDQGPGVSCQSNDGTDTTKFLPAFPAGCPYVTAVGATEQNYPERAVNFSSGGFSEYWPRPAWQEAAVSRYLAAHGERWNGYYNKAGRGFPDVSAQGIGYPFFNHGRNRDGGGTR
;
A
#
# COMPACT_ATOMS: atom_id res chain seq x y z
N MET A 1 8.67 -8.01 -31.91
CA MET A 1 7.80 -8.65 -30.89
C MET A 1 6.37 -8.42 -31.33
N ASN A 2 5.57 -9.49 -31.45
CA ASN A 2 4.15 -9.35 -31.76
C ASN A 2 3.47 -8.54 -30.65
N ASN A 3 2.52 -7.70 -31.05
CA ASN A 3 1.79 -6.82 -30.14
C ASN A 3 0.69 -7.60 -29.39
N ASP A 4 1.09 -8.57 -28.58
CA ASP A 4 0.19 -9.49 -27.87
C ASP A 4 -0.44 -8.87 -26.60
N TYR A 5 -0.18 -7.59 -26.36
CA TYR A 5 -0.80 -6.85 -25.28
C TYR A 5 -2.27 -6.53 -25.60
N ALA A 6 -3.15 -6.82 -24.65
CA ALA A 6 -4.56 -6.45 -24.72
C ALA A 6 -4.71 -4.93 -24.95
N LYS A 7 -5.72 -4.54 -25.74
CA LYS A 7 -6.08 -3.13 -25.90
C LYS A 7 -6.68 -2.62 -24.59
N PRO A 8 -6.11 -1.59 -23.95
CA PRO A 8 -6.67 -1.05 -22.73
C PRO A 8 -8.04 -0.43 -22.99
N HIS A 9 -8.92 -0.50 -22.00
CA HIS A 9 -10.20 0.17 -22.08
C HIS A 9 -9.98 1.70 -22.04
N LYS A 10 -10.75 2.47 -22.83
CA LYS A 10 -10.54 3.93 -22.95
C LYS A 10 -10.71 4.70 -21.64
N LYS A 11 -11.37 4.11 -20.65
CA LYS A 11 -11.57 4.69 -19.32
C LYS A 11 -10.50 4.27 -18.30
N SER A 12 -9.62 3.32 -18.63
CA SER A 12 -8.62 2.80 -17.70
C SER A 12 -7.70 3.92 -17.21
N LEU A 13 -7.55 4.02 -15.90
CA LEU A 13 -6.66 4.92 -15.19
C LEU A 13 -6.10 4.16 -13.98
N LEU A 14 -4.77 4.11 -13.88
CA LEU A 14 -4.06 3.59 -12.73
C LEU A 14 -3.63 4.76 -11.84
N GLY A 15 -4.14 4.79 -10.61
CA GLY A 15 -3.72 5.70 -9.56
C GLY A 15 -2.58 5.11 -8.74
N VAL A 16 -1.63 5.96 -8.36
CA VAL A 16 -0.58 5.69 -7.38
C VAL A 16 -0.71 6.74 -6.29
N ALA A 17 -0.94 6.33 -5.05
CA ALA A 17 -1.05 7.25 -3.92
C ALA A 17 0.34 7.70 -3.45
N GLY A 18 0.47 8.97 -3.08
CA GLY A 18 1.69 9.50 -2.46
C GLY A 18 1.36 10.31 -1.22
N PHE A 19 2.13 10.09 -0.16
CA PHE A 19 2.03 10.80 1.11
C PHE A 19 3.43 11.27 1.56
N ASP A 20 3.50 11.87 2.75
CA ASP A 20 4.76 12.24 3.44
C ASP A 20 5.69 13.15 2.63
N GLY A 21 5.10 13.99 1.78
CA GLY A 21 5.85 14.92 0.92
C GLY A 21 6.75 14.23 -0.11
N GLN A 22 6.55 12.93 -0.39
CA GLN A 22 7.29 12.23 -1.43
C GLN A 22 6.90 12.76 -2.82
N ALA A 23 7.90 13.07 -3.63
CA ALA A 23 7.72 13.65 -4.95
C ALA A 23 8.21 12.69 -6.04
N ALA A 24 7.30 12.30 -6.94
CA ALA A 24 7.62 11.51 -8.12
C ALA A 24 8.35 12.37 -9.17
N GLN A 25 9.50 11.90 -9.63
CA GLN A 25 10.44 12.66 -10.45
C GLN A 25 10.43 12.18 -11.91
N TYR A 26 10.12 13.09 -12.84
CA TYR A 26 10.07 12.76 -14.27
C TYR A 26 11.43 12.36 -14.85
N ASP A 27 12.52 13.02 -14.41
CA ASP A 27 13.88 12.72 -14.91
C ASP A 27 14.38 11.35 -14.43
N GLN A 28 13.95 10.92 -13.23
CA GLN A 28 14.27 9.59 -12.71
C GLN A 28 13.45 8.52 -13.42
N LEU A 29 12.18 8.79 -13.72
CA LEU A 29 11.37 7.92 -14.56
C LEU A 29 12.00 7.72 -15.94
N GLU A 30 12.45 8.79 -16.60
CA GLU A 30 13.10 8.68 -17.91
C GLU A 30 14.33 7.76 -17.86
N LYS A 31 15.20 7.93 -16.86
CA LYS A 31 16.36 7.04 -16.63
C LYS A 31 15.94 5.59 -16.40
N TYR A 32 14.87 5.37 -15.63
CA TYR A 32 14.33 4.05 -15.37
C TYR A 32 13.81 3.38 -16.63
N LEU A 33 12.98 4.06 -17.41
CA LEU A 33 12.41 3.53 -18.65
C LEU A 33 13.51 3.25 -19.68
N ASP A 34 14.50 4.12 -19.77
CA ASP A 34 15.66 3.93 -20.66
C ASP A 34 16.50 2.69 -20.29
N THR A 35 16.59 2.38 -19.00
CA THR A 35 17.43 1.29 -18.49
C THR A 35 16.68 -0.05 -18.45
N TYR A 36 15.46 -0.08 -17.92
CA TYR A 36 14.76 -1.31 -17.56
C TYR A 36 13.49 -1.58 -18.36
N ALA A 37 12.87 -0.56 -18.94
CA ALA A 37 11.62 -0.70 -19.69
C ALA A 37 11.66 0.07 -21.03
N PRO A 38 12.61 -0.23 -21.93
CA PRO A 38 12.75 0.50 -23.20
C PRO A 38 11.52 0.38 -24.11
N TYR A 39 10.68 -0.65 -23.90
CA TYR A 39 9.39 -0.82 -24.58
C TYR A 39 8.33 0.23 -24.16
N ALA A 40 8.52 0.87 -23.00
CA ALA A 40 7.67 1.90 -22.43
C ALA A 40 8.29 3.31 -22.57
N LYS A 41 9.38 3.47 -23.32
CA LYS A 41 10.07 4.75 -23.48
C LYS A 41 9.12 5.82 -24.04
N GLY A 42 9.11 7.00 -23.39
CA GLY A 42 8.18 8.09 -23.68
C GLY A 42 6.83 8.00 -22.94
N ALA A 43 6.56 6.91 -22.21
CA ALA A 43 5.48 6.88 -21.24
C ALA A 43 5.79 7.80 -20.05
N SER A 44 4.76 8.30 -19.40
CA SER A 44 4.86 9.19 -18.26
C SER A 44 3.63 9.06 -17.36
N PHE A 45 3.61 9.79 -16.26
CA PHE A 45 2.45 9.94 -15.38
C PHE A 45 1.96 11.39 -15.36
N SER A 46 0.72 11.57 -14.94
CA SER A 46 0.14 12.86 -14.55
C SER A 46 0.14 13.00 -13.03
N VAL A 47 -0.03 14.21 -12.50
CA VAL A 47 -0.10 14.46 -11.05
C VAL A 47 -1.46 15.06 -10.68
N GLU A 48 -2.06 14.52 -9.62
CA GLU A 48 -3.18 15.14 -8.89
C GLU A 48 -2.67 15.64 -7.54
N LEU A 49 -3.08 16.83 -7.12
CA LEU A 49 -2.71 17.39 -5.82
C LEU A 49 -3.92 17.36 -4.88
N ILE A 50 -3.76 16.71 -3.74
CA ILE A 50 -4.80 16.58 -2.71
C ILE A 50 -4.30 17.28 -1.45
N ASN A 51 -5.17 18.01 -0.76
CA ASN A 51 -4.90 18.59 0.56
C ASN A 51 -3.59 19.41 0.62
N ASN A 52 -3.42 20.33 -0.33
CA ASN A 52 -2.20 21.13 -0.50
C ASN A 52 -0.92 20.30 -0.74
N GLY A 53 -1.07 19.09 -1.29
CA GLY A 53 0.05 18.27 -1.77
C GLY A 53 0.88 18.99 -2.82
N THR A 54 2.13 18.56 -2.97
CA THR A 54 3.07 19.13 -3.94
C THR A 54 3.87 18.02 -4.61
N ASN A 55 4.34 18.26 -5.83
CA ASN A 55 5.24 17.34 -6.53
C ASN A 55 6.44 18.11 -7.12
N PRO A 56 7.28 18.72 -6.28
CA PRO A 56 8.43 19.48 -6.75
C PRO A 56 9.42 18.58 -7.50
N GLN A 57 10.07 19.13 -8.52
CA GLN A 57 11.06 18.41 -9.31
C GLN A 57 12.48 18.81 -8.89
N GLY A 58 13.40 17.85 -8.82
CA GLY A 58 14.79 18.04 -8.42
C GLY A 58 15.18 17.18 -7.21
N GLU A 59 16.00 17.75 -6.32
CA GLU A 59 16.54 17.05 -5.16
C GLU A 59 15.59 17.14 -3.95
N TYR A 60 14.46 16.44 -4.04
CA TYR A 60 13.44 16.35 -2.99
C TYR A 60 13.25 14.91 -2.52
N PRO A 61 12.72 14.67 -1.31
CA PRO A 61 12.31 13.33 -0.90
C PRO A 61 11.39 12.71 -1.96
N GLY A 62 11.73 11.52 -2.42
CA GLY A 62 10.96 10.86 -3.48
C GLY A 62 11.32 9.40 -3.66
N ALA A 63 11.97 8.76 -2.69
CA ALA A 63 12.38 7.36 -2.85
C ALA A 63 11.16 6.45 -3.09
N GLU A 64 10.12 6.61 -2.27
CA GLU A 64 8.87 5.87 -2.36
C GLU A 64 8.13 6.21 -3.66
N ALA A 65 7.81 7.49 -3.85
CA ALA A 65 7.08 7.97 -5.02
C ALA A 65 7.79 7.62 -6.35
N ASN A 66 9.12 7.64 -6.40
CA ASN A 66 9.87 7.21 -7.57
C ASN A 66 9.74 5.70 -7.80
N MET A 67 9.89 4.88 -6.77
CA MET A 67 9.76 3.43 -6.91
C MET A 67 8.37 3.05 -7.43
N ASP A 68 7.32 3.58 -6.79
CA ASP A 68 5.94 3.25 -7.12
C ASP A 68 5.58 3.68 -8.54
N THR A 69 5.90 4.92 -8.91
CA THR A 69 5.54 5.46 -10.23
C THR A 69 6.36 4.85 -11.35
N GLN A 70 7.63 4.49 -11.12
CA GLN A 70 8.49 3.84 -12.13
C GLN A 70 7.99 2.43 -12.47
N ILE A 71 7.64 1.66 -11.44
CA ILE A 71 7.06 0.32 -11.63
C ILE A 71 5.66 0.43 -12.26
N ALA A 72 4.80 1.31 -11.75
CA ALA A 72 3.46 1.51 -12.30
C ALA A 72 3.48 1.92 -13.78
N VAL A 73 4.29 2.91 -14.15
CA VAL A 73 4.38 3.38 -15.55
C VAL A 73 4.96 2.31 -16.46
N SER A 74 5.99 1.57 -16.05
CA SER A 74 6.57 0.53 -16.90
C SER A 74 5.60 -0.63 -17.14
N MET A 75 4.89 -1.09 -16.11
CA MET A 75 3.91 -2.17 -16.25
C MET A 75 2.65 -1.71 -17.01
N ALA A 76 2.19 -0.49 -16.76
CA ALA A 76 0.94 0.04 -17.28
C ALA A 76 1.14 1.07 -18.41
N PHE A 77 2.25 1.05 -19.14
CA PHE A 77 2.64 2.09 -20.12
C PHE A 77 1.64 2.42 -21.23
N ARG A 78 0.59 1.61 -21.40
CA ARG A 78 -0.52 1.82 -22.37
C ARG A 78 -1.78 2.40 -21.73
N VAL A 79 -1.79 2.53 -20.42
CA VAL A 79 -2.88 3.09 -19.61
C VAL A 79 -2.36 4.38 -18.97
N PRO A 80 -3.17 5.44 -18.92
CA PRO A 80 -2.83 6.61 -18.11
C PRO A 80 -2.49 6.23 -16.67
N VAL A 81 -1.34 6.72 -16.19
CA VAL A 81 -0.93 6.63 -14.79
C VAL A 81 -1.05 8.02 -14.16
N ARG A 82 -1.61 8.10 -12.96
CA ARG A 82 -1.71 9.35 -12.19
C ARG A 82 -1.16 9.16 -10.78
N PHE A 83 -0.21 9.99 -10.41
CA PHE A 83 0.32 10.10 -9.05
C PHE A 83 -0.55 11.08 -8.26
N TYR A 84 -1.17 10.62 -7.19
CA TYR A 84 -2.02 11.41 -6.31
C TYR A 84 -1.20 11.85 -5.10
N SER A 85 -0.56 13.01 -5.21
CA SER A 85 0.24 13.60 -4.13
C SER A 85 -0.67 14.23 -3.10
N THR A 86 -0.75 13.60 -1.92
CA THR A 86 -1.56 14.06 -0.80
C THR A 86 -0.66 14.76 0.21
N GLY A 87 -0.92 16.03 0.45
CA GLY A 87 -0.28 16.81 1.50
C GLY A 87 -0.99 16.69 2.85
N GLY A 88 -0.38 17.27 3.87
CA GLY A 88 -0.89 17.29 5.24
C GLY A 88 -0.37 16.15 6.10
N GLU A 89 -0.64 16.28 7.39
CA GLU A 89 -0.13 15.41 8.45
C GLU A 89 -1.30 15.07 9.38
N ASP A 90 -1.47 13.80 9.74
CA ASP A 90 -2.44 13.38 10.75
C ASP A 90 -1.71 13.08 12.07
N HIS A 91 -1.88 13.98 13.04
CA HIS A 91 -1.35 13.87 14.40
C HIS A 91 -2.34 13.21 15.37
N GLY A 92 -3.52 12.79 14.90
CA GLY A 92 -4.60 12.20 15.69
C GLY A 92 -4.46 10.70 15.94
N PHE A 93 -3.23 10.18 16.00
CA PHE A 93 -2.92 8.75 16.14
C PHE A 93 -2.73 8.35 17.61
N ILE A 94 -2.73 7.05 17.89
CA ILE A 94 -2.46 6.46 19.20
C ILE A 94 -1.03 5.90 19.15
N PRO A 95 -0.04 6.53 19.79
CA PRO A 95 1.34 6.06 19.69
C PRO A 95 1.50 4.62 20.15
N ASP A 96 2.25 3.83 19.39
CA ASP A 96 2.76 2.54 19.83
C ASP A 96 4.30 2.57 19.84
N LEU A 97 4.93 1.45 20.21
CA LEU A 97 6.39 1.36 20.29
C LEU A 97 7.10 1.43 18.93
N ASP A 98 6.37 1.31 17.81
CA ASP A 98 6.92 1.37 16.47
C ASP A 98 6.97 2.84 15.96
N ILE A 99 6.36 3.78 16.70
CA ILE A 99 6.47 5.23 16.50
C ILE A 99 7.53 5.79 17.46
N SER A 100 8.67 6.20 16.91
CA SER A 100 9.87 6.57 17.66
C SER A 100 9.85 7.98 18.26
N ASP A 101 9.12 8.92 17.65
CA ASP A 101 8.95 10.29 18.15
C ASP A 101 7.50 10.76 17.97
N PRO A 102 6.59 10.39 18.89
CA PRO A 102 5.17 10.71 18.77
C PRO A 102 4.83 12.21 18.78
N ASN A 103 5.77 13.08 19.16
CA ASN A 103 5.53 14.52 19.19
C ASN A 103 5.84 15.20 17.84
N ASN A 104 6.64 14.54 17.00
CA ASN A 104 7.10 15.10 15.72
C ASN A 104 6.74 14.21 14.51
N GLN A 105 6.34 12.97 14.73
CA GLN A 105 5.84 12.08 13.69
C GLN A 105 4.32 12.25 13.50
N TYR A 106 3.86 11.85 12.34
CA TYR A 106 2.47 11.85 11.92
C TYR A 106 2.21 10.61 11.08
N ILE A 107 0.92 10.32 10.84
CA ILE A 107 0.48 9.28 9.91
C ILE A 107 -0.15 9.93 8.68
N GLU A 108 -0.49 9.11 7.68
CA GLU A 108 -1.05 9.62 6.44
C GLU A 108 -2.45 10.24 6.68
N PRO A 109 -2.77 11.38 6.03
CA PRO A 109 -4.08 12.02 6.11
C PRO A 109 -5.15 11.26 5.31
N TRP A 110 -5.46 10.04 5.76
CA TRP A 110 -6.35 9.09 5.08
C TRP A 110 -7.72 9.69 4.78
N LEU A 111 -8.30 10.43 5.73
CA LEU A 111 -9.63 11.01 5.56
C LEU A 111 -9.68 11.99 4.37
N GLN A 112 -8.67 12.85 4.22
CA GLN A 112 -8.58 13.81 3.14
C GLN A 112 -8.40 13.10 1.80
N PHE A 113 -7.52 12.09 1.76
CA PHE A 113 -7.29 11.28 0.56
C PHE A 113 -8.57 10.56 0.09
N VAL A 114 -9.20 9.79 0.97
CA VAL A 114 -10.38 8.99 0.57
C VAL A 114 -11.61 9.85 0.32
N SER A 115 -11.76 11.00 1.01
CA SER A 115 -12.86 11.93 0.76
C SER A 115 -12.71 12.60 -0.61
N TYR A 116 -11.49 13.02 -0.96
CA TYR A 116 -11.22 13.58 -2.28
C TYR A 116 -11.58 12.59 -3.40
N LEU A 117 -11.16 11.32 -3.28
CA LEU A 117 -11.51 10.29 -4.26
C LEU A 117 -13.03 10.04 -4.33
N LEU A 118 -13.70 10.06 -3.18
CA LEU A 118 -15.15 9.85 -3.11
C LEU A 118 -15.91 10.97 -3.82
N ASP A 119 -15.39 12.20 -3.78
CA ASP A 119 -16.00 13.38 -4.40
C ASP A 119 -15.73 13.49 -5.91
N LEU A 120 -14.75 12.75 -6.45
CA LEU A 120 -14.50 12.72 -7.89
C LEU A 120 -15.70 12.14 -8.65
N PRO A 121 -16.04 12.66 -9.84
CA PRO A 121 -16.99 12.00 -10.73
C PRO A 121 -16.42 10.70 -11.29
N ASP A 122 -17.27 9.73 -11.66
CA ASP A 122 -16.84 8.38 -12.12
C ASP A 122 -15.85 8.38 -13.29
N ARG A 123 -15.89 9.42 -14.14
CA ARG A 123 -14.97 9.56 -15.28
C ARG A 123 -13.53 9.87 -14.88
N ASP A 124 -13.34 10.46 -13.71
CA ASP A 124 -12.05 10.93 -13.19
C ASP A 124 -11.54 10.03 -12.07
N LEU A 125 -12.37 9.10 -11.58
CA LEU A 125 -12.01 8.08 -10.59
C LEU A 125 -11.11 7.01 -11.24
N PRO A 126 -9.97 6.65 -10.63
CA PRO A 126 -9.13 5.56 -11.12
C PRO A 126 -9.84 4.22 -10.94
N GLN A 127 -9.63 3.28 -11.88
CA GLN A 127 -10.18 1.92 -11.75
C GLN A 127 -9.28 1.02 -10.92
N VAL A 128 -8.00 1.38 -10.79
CA VAL A 128 -7.06 0.71 -9.89
C VAL A 128 -6.32 1.80 -9.12
N MET A 129 -6.27 1.69 -7.81
CA MET A 129 -5.47 2.54 -6.92
C MET A 129 -4.43 1.68 -6.21
N SER A 130 -3.15 1.97 -6.42
CA SER A 130 -2.02 1.35 -5.72
C SER A 130 -1.59 2.22 -4.55
N ILE A 131 -1.43 1.63 -3.37
CA ILE A 131 -1.13 2.32 -2.12
C ILE A 131 -0.07 1.55 -1.34
N SER A 132 1.04 2.21 -1.02
CA SER A 132 2.26 1.69 -0.39
C SER A 132 2.47 2.20 1.05
N TYR A 133 1.40 2.71 1.67
CA TYR A 133 1.45 3.45 2.94
C TYR A 133 0.52 2.84 3.99
N GLY A 134 0.88 2.99 5.26
CA GLY A 134 0.14 2.43 6.38
C GLY A 134 0.93 2.34 7.67
N VAL A 135 0.20 1.98 8.72
CA VAL A 135 0.68 1.88 10.11
C VAL A 135 0.07 0.65 10.78
N ASN A 136 0.45 0.34 12.02
CA ASN A 136 -0.23 -0.69 12.78
C ASN A 136 -1.71 -0.31 13.01
N GLU A 137 -2.65 -1.27 12.99
CA GLU A 137 -4.08 -1.01 13.25
C GLU A 137 -4.27 -0.30 14.59
N GLN A 138 -3.54 -0.73 15.62
CA GLN A 138 -3.61 -0.13 16.96
C GLN A 138 -3.10 1.31 17.02
N ALA A 139 -2.31 1.74 16.02
CA ALA A 139 -1.81 3.11 15.95
C ALA A 139 -2.92 4.11 15.55
N VAL A 140 -4.07 3.64 15.07
CA VAL A 140 -5.21 4.50 14.70
C VAL A 140 -6.43 4.21 15.57
N PRO A 141 -7.23 5.23 15.95
CA PRO A 141 -8.49 5.00 16.65
C PRO A 141 -9.42 4.08 15.84
N LYS A 142 -9.92 3.00 16.46
CA LYS A 142 -10.82 2.05 15.78
C LYS A 142 -11.99 2.71 15.02
N PRO A 143 -12.71 3.71 15.56
CA PRO A 143 -13.77 4.39 14.80
C PRO A 143 -13.26 5.09 13.53
N TYR A 144 -12.03 5.64 13.55
CA TYR A 144 -11.40 6.25 12.38
C TYR A 144 -11.09 5.19 11.32
N ALA A 145 -10.41 4.11 11.71
CA ALA A 145 -10.10 3.00 10.82
C ALA A 145 -11.36 2.41 10.15
N LEU A 146 -12.42 2.17 10.94
CA LEU A 146 -13.70 1.69 10.43
C LEU A 146 -14.31 2.66 9.41
N ARG A 147 -14.26 3.96 9.65
CA ARG A 147 -14.77 4.98 8.72
C ARG A 147 -13.98 5.01 7.41
N ILE A 148 -12.66 5.02 7.46
CA ILE A 148 -11.81 4.99 6.25
C ILE A 148 -12.09 3.73 5.44
N CYS A 149 -12.14 2.57 6.10
CA CYS A 149 -12.43 1.31 5.43
C CYS A 149 -13.84 1.28 4.82
N GLN A 150 -14.85 1.86 5.46
CA GLN A 150 -16.19 2.02 4.85
C GLN A 150 -16.15 2.87 3.57
N ILE A 151 -15.34 3.94 3.55
CA ILE A 151 -15.18 4.77 2.35
C ILE A 151 -14.46 3.99 1.24
N PHE A 152 -13.45 3.17 1.56
CA PHE A 152 -12.91 2.20 0.59
C PHE A 152 -13.99 1.25 0.06
N GLY A 153 -14.91 0.77 0.91
CA GLY A 153 -16.10 0.05 0.50
C GLY A 153 -16.97 0.82 -0.50
N LEU A 154 -17.21 2.12 -0.28
CA LEU A 154 -17.96 2.96 -1.23
C LEU A 154 -17.22 3.14 -2.57
N LEU A 155 -15.90 3.29 -2.53
CA LEU A 155 -15.07 3.42 -3.74
C LEU A 155 -15.06 2.11 -4.54
N THR A 156 -15.00 0.96 -3.88
CA THR A 156 -15.10 -0.36 -4.56
C THR A 156 -16.48 -0.59 -5.16
N LEU A 157 -17.56 -0.12 -4.54
CA LEU A 157 -18.90 -0.13 -5.14
C LEU A 157 -18.99 0.71 -6.42
N ARG A 158 -18.14 1.73 -6.56
CA ARG A 158 -17.99 2.52 -7.78
C ARG A 158 -17.04 1.88 -8.82
N GLY A 159 -16.56 0.67 -8.55
CA GLY A 159 -15.74 -0.11 -9.49
C GLY A 159 -14.23 0.14 -9.41
N MET A 160 -13.75 0.75 -8.32
CA MET A 160 -12.30 0.90 -8.08
C MET A 160 -11.73 -0.32 -7.36
N SER A 161 -10.68 -0.93 -7.92
CA SER A 161 -9.85 -1.90 -7.21
C SER A 161 -8.79 -1.16 -6.39
N ILE A 162 -8.66 -1.51 -5.11
CA ILE A 162 -7.68 -0.90 -4.21
C ILE A 162 -6.64 -1.95 -3.85
N ILE A 163 -5.40 -1.72 -4.27
CA ILE A 163 -4.26 -2.59 -4.04
C ILE A 163 -3.40 -1.93 -2.96
N MET A 164 -3.18 -2.64 -1.87
CA MET A 164 -2.59 -2.12 -0.65
C MET A 164 -1.38 -2.95 -0.25
N ALA A 165 -0.22 -2.34 -0.07
CA ALA A 165 0.93 -2.99 0.53
C ALA A 165 0.56 -3.56 1.92
N SER A 166 0.95 -4.79 2.22
CA SER A 166 0.60 -5.40 3.52
C SER A 166 1.43 -4.85 4.68
N GLY A 167 2.63 -4.33 4.39
CA GLY A 167 3.57 -3.77 5.36
C GLY A 167 4.89 -4.52 5.40
N ASP A 168 5.94 -3.84 5.87
CA ASP A 168 7.32 -4.34 5.90
C ASP A 168 7.81 -4.68 7.31
N GLN A 169 6.87 -5.03 8.20
CA GLN A 169 7.11 -5.22 9.63
C GLN A 169 6.87 -6.66 10.10
N GLY A 170 6.70 -7.61 9.16
CA GLY A 170 6.31 -8.98 9.49
C GLY A 170 5.00 -8.98 10.30
N PRO A 171 4.86 -9.82 11.33
CA PRO A 171 3.69 -9.80 12.20
C PRO A 171 3.67 -8.62 13.21
N GLY A 172 4.60 -7.67 13.11
CA GLY A 172 4.79 -6.53 14.01
C GLY A 172 6.22 -6.43 14.52
N VAL A 173 6.79 -5.22 14.63
CA VAL A 173 8.18 -5.04 15.09
C VAL A 173 8.27 -5.16 16.62
N SER A 174 7.51 -4.34 17.35
CA SER A 174 7.48 -4.37 18.81
C SER A 174 6.68 -5.54 19.39
N CYS A 175 5.68 -6.04 18.66
CA CYS A 175 4.79 -7.11 19.10
C CYS A 175 4.16 -6.86 20.50
N GLN A 176 3.72 -5.62 20.77
CA GLN A 176 3.13 -5.23 22.05
C GLN A 176 1.91 -4.32 21.88
N SER A 177 0.88 -4.52 22.72
CA SER A 177 -0.30 -3.67 22.77
C SER A 177 0.00 -2.26 23.27
N ASN A 178 -0.64 -1.25 22.69
CA ASN A 178 -0.53 0.15 23.11
C ASN A 178 -1.70 0.63 24.00
N ASP A 179 -2.40 -0.29 24.66
CA ASP A 179 -3.57 0.00 25.53
C ASP A 179 -3.21 0.11 27.02
N GLY A 180 -1.91 0.15 27.34
CA GLY A 180 -1.38 0.21 28.71
C GLY A 180 -1.33 -1.13 29.44
N THR A 181 -1.63 -2.25 28.76
CA THR A 181 -1.53 -3.60 29.35
C THR A 181 -0.22 -4.32 29.04
N ASP A 182 0.61 -3.77 28.15
CA ASP A 182 1.88 -4.33 27.70
C ASP A 182 1.79 -5.80 27.20
N THR A 183 0.60 -6.20 26.75
CA THR A 183 0.32 -7.56 26.27
C THR A 183 1.13 -7.86 25.01
N THR A 184 1.90 -8.95 25.03
CA THR A 184 2.58 -9.43 23.82
C THR A 184 1.56 -9.94 22.80
N LYS A 185 1.55 -9.36 21.60
CA LYS A 185 0.64 -9.71 20.50
C LYS A 185 1.22 -9.33 19.15
N PHE A 186 0.70 -9.91 18.08
CA PHE A 186 0.98 -9.47 16.72
C PHE A 186 0.22 -8.17 16.42
N LEU A 187 0.79 -7.38 15.50
CA LEU A 187 0.35 -6.05 15.11
C LEU A 187 -0.09 -6.09 13.64
N PRO A 188 -1.39 -6.33 13.36
CA PRO A 188 -1.88 -6.23 11.98
C PRO A 188 -1.80 -4.79 11.48
N ALA A 189 -1.65 -4.62 10.16
CA ALA A 189 -1.49 -3.31 9.53
C ALA A 189 -2.82 -2.69 9.07
N PHE A 190 -2.93 -1.38 9.19
CA PHE A 190 -3.95 -0.53 8.59
C PHE A 190 -3.33 0.30 7.44
N PRO A 191 -3.99 0.41 6.27
CA PRO A 191 -5.31 -0.15 5.95
C PRO A 191 -5.35 -1.59 5.43
N ALA A 192 -4.24 -2.32 5.37
CA ALA A 192 -4.18 -3.67 4.79
C ALA A 192 -5.18 -4.67 5.42
N GLY A 193 -5.51 -4.53 6.70
CA GLY A 193 -6.53 -5.33 7.40
C GLY A 193 -7.97 -5.06 6.95
N CYS A 194 -8.24 -3.97 6.21
CA CYS A 194 -9.57 -3.64 5.71
C CYS A 194 -10.07 -4.73 4.72
N PRO A 195 -11.32 -5.21 4.84
CA PRO A 195 -11.85 -6.24 3.93
C PRO A 195 -12.24 -5.74 2.53
N TYR A 196 -12.12 -4.44 2.26
CA TYR A 196 -12.44 -3.83 0.96
C TYR A 196 -11.19 -3.50 0.12
N VAL A 197 -10.01 -3.93 0.56
CA VAL A 197 -8.76 -3.77 -0.21
C VAL A 197 -8.19 -5.16 -0.53
N THR A 198 -7.39 -5.23 -1.60
CA THR A 198 -6.52 -6.37 -1.86
C THR A 198 -5.15 -6.08 -1.24
N ALA A 199 -4.86 -6.73 -0.11
CA ALA A 199 -3.58 -6.62 0.57
C ALA A 199 -2.53 -7.50 -0.12
N VAL A 200 -1.36 -6.92 -0.43
CA VAL A 200 -0.28 -7.56 -1.16
C VAL A 200 0.94 -7.71 -0.26
N GLY A 201 1.30 -8.95 0.03
CA GLY A 201 2.54 -9.29 0.73
C GLY A 201 3.73 -9.43 -0.21
N ALA A 202 4.86 -9.77 0.37
CA ALA A 202 6.13 -9.91 -0.32
C ALA A 202 6.68 -11.35 -0.24
N THR A 203 7.44 -11.70 -1.26
CA THR A 203 8.22 -12.93 -1.39
C THR A 203 9.64 -12.59 -1.82
N GLU A 204 10.52 -13.57 -1.75
CA GLU A 204 11.87 -13.47 -2.31
C GLU A 204 12.21 -14.74 -3.11
N GLN A 205 13.20 -14.62 -3.99
CA GLN A 205 13.67 -15.68 -4.90
C GLN A 205 12.64 -16.07 -5.97
N ASN A 206 13.11 -16.64 -7.08
CA ASN A 206 12.23 -17.04 -8.20
C ASN A 206 12.03 -18.57 -8.28
N TYR A 207 12.96 -19.36 -7.74
CA TYR A 207 12.91 -20.82 -7.87
C TYR A 207 13.75 -21.52 -6.78
N PRO A 208 13.17 -21.89 -5.61
CA PRO A 208 11.77 -21.66 -5.24
C PRO A 208 11.52 -20.21 -4.81
N GLU A 209 10.35 -19.67 -5.16
CA GLU A 209 9.80 -18.47 -4.50
C GLU A 209 9.45 -18.83 -3.05
N ARG A 210 9.80 -17.95 -2.10
CA ARG A 210 9.59 -18.19 -0.66
C ARG A 210 9.17 -16.91 0.06
N ALA A 211 8.61 -17.08 1.26
CA ALA A 211 8.27 -15.95 2.12
C ALA A 211 9.52 -15.13 2.50
N VAL A 212 9.38 -13.81 2.50
CA VAL A 212 10.41 -12.89 3.01
C VAL A 212 10.02 -12.39 4.39
N ASN A 213 11.00 -12.21 5.27
CA ASN A 213 10.77 -12.00 6.70
C ASN A 213 10.01 -10.72 7.05
N PHE A 214 10.16 -9.66 6.27
CA PHE A 214 9.47 -8.39 6.51
C PHE A 214 8.03 -8.38 5.98
N SER A 215 7.63 -9.33 5.12
CA SER A 215 6.27 -9.34 4.56
C SER A 215 5.25 -9.43 5.68
N SER A 216 4.47 -8.38 5.87
CA SER A 216 3.45 -8.38 6.89
C SER A 216 2.28 -9.26 6.51
N GLY A 217 1.67 -9.85 7.53
CA GLY A 217 0.51 -10.71 7.45
C GLY A 217 0.05 -11.09 8.85
N GLY A 218 -1.23 -11.43 8.98
CA GLY A 218 -1.83 -11.69 10.27
C GLY A 218 -3.34 -11.64 10.21
N PHE A 219 -3.95 -11.29 11.34
CA PHE A 219 -5.39 -11.19 11.50
C PHE A 219 -5.75 -9.84 12.11
N SER A 220 -6.69 -9.15 11.47
CA SER A 220 -7.20 -7.87 11.96
C SER A 220 -7.80 -7.97 13.37
N GLU A 221 -7.58 -6.94 14.18
CA GLU A 221 -8.24 -6.74 15.47
C GLU A 221 -9.55 -5.92 15.31
N TYR A 222 -9.71 -5.25 14.17
CA TYR A 222 -10.81 -4.33 13.90
C TYR A 222 -11.94 -4.95 13.09
N TRP A 223 -11.60 -5.73 12.06
CA TRP A 223 -12.58 -6.30 11.14
C TRP A 223 -12.76 -7.81 11.37
N PRO A 224 -14.00 -8.28 11.52
CA PRO A 224 -14.27 -9.71 11.58
C PRO A 224 -13.95 -10.37 10.25
N ARG A 225 -13.69 -11.68 10.30
CA ARG A 225 -13.43 -12.47 9.10
C ARG A 225 -14.61 -12.38 8.11
N PRO A 226 -14.38 -11.90 6.87
CA PRO A 226 -15.39 -11.92 5.83
C PRO A 226 -15.69 -13.35 5.35
N ALA A 227 -16.94 -13.59 4.96
CA ALA A 227 -17.41 -14.89 4.50
C ALA A 227 -16.61 -15.44 3.29
N TRP A 228 -16.14 -14.55 2.40
CA TRP A 228 -15.40 -14.94 1.20
C TRP A 228 -14.04 -15.58 1.48
N GLN A 229 -13.44 -15.36 2.66
CA GLN A 229 -12.20 -16.03 3.07
C GLN A 229 -12.37 -17.08 4.17
N GLU A 230 -13.60 -17.41 4.58
CA GLU A 230 -13.83 -18.39 5.65
C GLU A 230 -13.10 -19.71 5.34
N ALA A 231 -13.34 -20.28 4.16
CA ALA A 231 -12.75 -21.56 3.77
C ALA A 231 -11.20 -21.53 3.72
N ALA A 232 -10.60 -20.41 3.31
CA ALA A 232 -9.14 -20.27 3.27
C ALA A 232 -8.56 -20.19 4.68
N VAL A 233 -9.13 -19.31 5.52
CA VAL A 233 -8.68 -19.09 6.90
C VAL A 233 -8.94 -20.32 7.78
N SER A 234 -10.10 -20.97 7.69
CA SER A 234 -10.37 -22.17 8.50
C SER A 234 -9.34 -23.27 8.23
N ARG A 235 -8.92 -23.44 6.96
CA ARG A 235 -7.87 -24.39 6.59
C ARG A 235 -6.51 -24.01 7.20
N TYR A 236 -6.15 -22.73 7.13
CA TYR A 236 -4.92 -22.24 7.76
C TYR A 236 -4.94 -22.44 9.29
N LEU A 237 -6.04 -22.08 9.96
CA LEU A 237 -6.17 -22.23 11.41
C LEU A 237 -6.19 -23.71 11.84
N ALA A 238 -6.75 -24.60 11.04
CA ALA A 238 -6.69 -26.04 11.31
C ALA A 238 -5.26 -26.59 11.23
N ALA A 239 -4.43 -26.07 10.32
CA ALA A 239 -3.04 -26.51 10.13
C ALA A 239 -2.06 -25.82 11.09
N HIS A 240 -2.28 -24.55 11.42
CA HIS A 240 -1.29 -23.68 12.07
C HIS A 240 -1.82 -22.84 13.23
N GLY A 241 -3.12 -22.86 13.48
CA GLY A 241 -3.78 -21.93 14.40
C GLY A 241 -3.34 -22.07 15.87
N GLU A 242 -2.84 -23.23 16.27
CA GLU A 242 -2.36 -23.49 17.63
C GLU A 242 -0.93 -23.00 17.88
N ARG A 243 -0.11 -22.80 16.84
CA ARG A 243 1.31 -22.45 16.99
C ARG A 243 1.53 -21.10 17.68
N TRP A 244 0.62 -20.16 17.46
CA TRP A 244 0.71 -18.77 17.94
C TRP A 244 -0.54 -18.34 18.72
N ASN A 245 -1.22 -19.30 19.35
CA ASN A 245 -2.45 -19.04 20.08
C ASN A 245 -2.22 -17.98 21.17
N GLY A 246 -3.12 -17.00 21.27
CA GLY A 246 -3.00 -15.88 22.20
C GLY A 246 -2.30 -14.64 21.64
N TYR A 247 -1.58 -14.74 20.53
CA TYR A 247 -0.90 -13.58 19.91
C TYR A 247 -1.73 -12.84 18.87
N TYR A 248 -2.85 -13.41 18.39
CA TYR A 248 -3.65 -12.81 17.32
C TYR A 248 -5.14 -13.12 17.45
N ASN A 249 -6.00 -12.27 16.88
CA ASN A 249 -7.44 -12.51 16.79
C ASN A 249 -7.80 -13.55 15.72
N LYS A 250 -8.00 -14.81 16.13
CA LYS A 250 -8.46 -15.93 15.26
C LYS A 250 -9.77 -15.64 14.52
N ALA A 251 -10.59 -14.70 14.96
CA ALA A 251 -11.86 -14.33 14.32
C ALA A 251 -11.72 -13.15 13.34
N GLY A 252 -10.54 -12.55 13.23
CA GLY A 252 -10.27 -11.38 12.41
C GLY A 252 -10.15 -11.65 10.92
N ARG A 253 -10.16 -10.59 10.11
CA ARG A 253 -9.79 -10.62 8.69
C ARG A 253 -8.33 -11.06 8.56
N GLY A 254 -8.08 -12.24 8.00
CA GLY A 254 -6.72 -12.69 7.66
C GLY A 254 -6.17 -11.97 6.44
N PHE A 255 -4.91 -11.51 6.44
CA PHE A 255 -4.23 -10.83 5.33
C PHE A 255 -2.74 -11.26 5.30
N PRO A 256 -1.99 -11.07 4.20
CA PRO A 256 -2.39 -10.52 2.90
C PRO A 256 -3.29 -11.46 2.09
N ASP A 257 -3.87 -10.97 0.99
CA ASP A 257 -4.69 -11.76 0.06
C ASP A 257 -3.85 -12.48 -0.99
N VAL A 258 -2.77 -11.82 -1.43
CA VAL A 258 -1.80 -12.31 -2.42
C VAL A 258 -0.41 -11.84 -2.04
N SER A 259 0.63 -12.37 -2.68
CA SER A 259 2.00 -11.86 -2.55
C SER A 259 2.69 -11.78 -3.90
N ALA A 260 3.65 -10.88 -4.02
CA ALA A 260 4.54 -10.76 -5.18
C ALA A 260 6.01 -10.73 -4.71
N GLN A 261 6.97 -10.74 -5.63
CA GLN A 261 8.37 -10.51 -5.27
C GLN A 261 8.49 -9.16 -4.52
N GLY A 262 9.37 -9.07 -3.53
CA GLY A 262 9.51 -7.89 -2.66
C GLY A 262 10.96 -7.45 -2.47
N ILE A 263 11.90 -8.07 -3.18
CA ILE A 263 13.34 -7.83 -3.01
C ILE A 263 14.01 -7.56 -4.35
N GLY A 264 14.87 -6.54 -4.37
CA GLY A 264 15.81 -6.31 -5.46
C GLY A 264 15.16 -5.68 -6.68
N TYR A 265 14.19 -4.78 -6.46
CA TYR A 265 13.59 -3.99 -7.53
C TYR A 265 14.46 -2.77 -7.81
N PRO A 266 15.08 -2.66 -8.99
CA PRO A 266 15.85 -1.47 -9.28
C PRO A 266 14.91 -0.27 -9.44
N PHE A 267 15.35 0.89 -9.00
CA PHE A 267 14.67 2.17 -9.29
C PHE A 267 15.70 3.30 -9.31
N PHE A 268 15.38 4.41 -9.97
CA PHE A 268 16.22 5.59 -9.97
C PHE A 268 15.73 6.62 -8.94
N ASN A 269 16.64 7.13 -8.14
CA ASN A 269 16.39 8.24 -7.22
C ASN A 269 17.64 9.11 -7.08
N HIS A 270 17.49 10.44 -7.17
CA HIS A 270 18.61 11.39 -7.15
C HIS A 270 19.73 11.03 -8.16
N GLY A 271 19.35 10.66 -9.38
CA GLY A 271 20.25 10.24 -10.45
C GLY A 271 21.02 8.94 -10.22
N ARG A 272 20.69 8.17 -9.18
CA ARG A 272 21.36 6.91 -8.85
C ARG A 272 20.41 5.74 -9.02
N ASN A 273 20.92 4.66 -9.59
CA ASN A 273 20.28 3.35 -9.56
C ASN A 273 20.35 2.80 -8.12
N ARG A 274 19.22 2.42 -7.57
CA ARG A 274 19.03 1.92 -6.20
C ARG A 274 18.30 0.60 -6.25
N ASP A 275 18.53 -0.24 -5.24
CA ASP A 275 17.74 -1.44 -5.01
C ASP A 275 16.64 -1.12 -4.00
N GLY A 276 15.40 -1.22 -4.46
CA GLY A 276 14.20 -1.15 -3.66
C GLY A 276 13.77 -2.53 -3.16
N GLY A 277 12.85 -2.51 -2.21
CA GLY A 277 12.25 -3.70 -1.64
C GLY A 277 11.17 -3.31 -0.63
N GLY A 278 10.42 -4.30 -0.19
CA GLY A 278 9.20 -4.11 0.59
C GLY A 278 7.99 -4.72 -0.11
N THR A 279 6.83 -4.45 0.48
CA THR A 279 5.49 -4.76 -0.04
C THR A 279 4.89 -3.62 -0.87
N ARG A 280 5.58 -2.48 -0.86
CA ARG A 280 5.34 -1.25 -1.62
C ARG A 280 5.61 -1.38 -3.11
#